data_AF-A0A5E4KQK1-F1
#
_entry.id   AF-A0A5E4KQK1-F1
#
_cell.length_a   1.000
_cell.length_b   1.000
_cell.length_c   1.000
_cell.angle_alpha   90.00
_cell.angle_beta   90.00
_cell.angle_gamma   90.00
#
_symmetry.space_group_name_H-M   'P 1'
#
loop_
_entity.id
_entity.type
_entity.pdbx_description
1 polymer ?
#
loop_
_entity_poly.entity_id
_entity_poly.type
_entity_poly.pdbx_seq_one_letter_code
_entity_poly.pdbx_strand_id
1 'polypeptide(L)'
;MKKLIYVTGIIIMISVILFFSGSNIFSSNTPLWGKDGKPYDFEKVKEDFRSGKLNIANISKEYYMHPEFIFEDYHNKSNQTKIGQYGYGAIPSEVSYNVFGFNQGQYLNVSTLVIASDNIKNKQNLALSLESPDDELFNTNVEPSEIVLSPTYPEINASSNWVYKIKMTIVAKYDIPDGQYRFRLKAISASPVQPSKFFDFVLNSYSDSERKKHEQ
;
A
#
# COMPACT_ATOMS: atom_id res chain seq x y z
N MET A 1 8.66 21.01 34.53
CA MET A 1 9.42 20.47 33.37
C MET A 1 8.43 20.10 32.28
N LYS A 2 8.42 20.82 31.14
CA LYS A 2 7.56 20.51 30.00
C LYS A 2 8.29 19.50 29.10
N LYS A 3 7.72 18.31 28.89
CA LYS A 3 8.22 17.34 27.91
C LYS A 3 7.85 17.82 26.51
N LEU A 4 8.87 18.02 25.69
CA LEU A 4 8.79 18.31 24.27
C LEU A 4 8.31 17.03 23.56
N ILE A 5 7.10 17.04 23.01
CA ILE A 5 6.60 15.96 22.15
C ILE A 5 7.04 16.29 20.72
N TYR A 6 8.00 15.54 20.20
CA TYR A 6 8.32 15.57 18.77
C TYR A 6 7.20 14.84 18.02
N VAL A 7 6.33 15.62 17.36
CA VAL A 7 5.41 15.10 16.36
C VAL A 7 6.17 15.11 15.03
N THR A 8 6.72 13.96 14.66
CA THR A 8 7.32 13.75 13.34
C THR A 8 6.18 13.72 12.33
N GLY A 9 5.91 14.86 11.69
CA GLY A 9 4.90 14.98 10.64
C GLY A 9 5.30 14.13 9.42
N ILE A 10 4.47 13.16 9.08
CA ILE A 10 4.57 12.41 7.83
C ILE A 10 4.12 13.36 6.71
N ILE A 11 4.97 13.55 5.70
CA ILE A 11 4.62 14.24 4.45
C ILE A 11 3.61 13.34 3.73
N ILE A 12 2.34 13.75 3.71
CA ILE A 12 1.29 13.06 2.97
C ILE A 12 1.29 13.64 1.54
N MET A 13 1.85 12.90 0.57
CA MET A 13 1.63 13.21 -0.84
C MET A 13 0.25 12.69 -1.24
N ILE A 14 -0.71 13.62 -1.32
CA ILE A 14 -2.08 13.38 -1.77
C ILE A 14 -2.18 13.89 -3.21
N SER A 15 -2.20 12.99 -4.18
CA SER A 15 -2.60 13.35 -5.55
C SER A 15 -4.09 13.16 -5.69
N VAL A 16 -4.83 14.27 -5.59
CA VAL A 16 -6.26 14.36 -5.89
C VAL A 16 -6.44 14.28 -7.40
N ILE A 17 -7.09 13.24 -7.91
CA ILE A 17 -7.55 13.22 -9.31
C ILE A 17 -9.02 13.66 -9.31
N LEU A 18 -9.27 14.91 -9.72
CA LEU A 18 -10.57 15.32 -10.23
C LEU A 18 -10.62 14.87 -11.71
N PHE A 19 -11.39 13.83 -12.01
CA PHE A 19 -11.60 13.40 -13.39
C PHE A 19 -12.50 14.42 -14.11
N PHE A 20 -11.90 15.36 -14.83
CA PHE A 20 -12.53 15.94 -16.01
C PHE A 20 -12.22 15.01 -17.19
N SER A 21 -13.26 14.48 -17.83
CA SER A 21 -13.15 13.58 -18.97
C SER A 21 -12.23 14.16 -20.05
N GLY A 22 -10.99 13.66 -20.08
CA GLY A 22 -9.94 14.05 -21.02
C GLY A 22 -9.03 12.85 -21.27
N SER A 23 -9.20 12.24 -22.44
CA SER A 23 -8.42 11.11 -22.94
C SER A 23 -6.91 11.41 -22.97
N ASN A 24 -6.10 10.58 -22.31
CA ASN A 24 -4.66 10.39 -22.57
C ASN A 24 -4.37 8.89 -22.32
N ILE A 25 -4.33 8.03 -23.35
CA ILE A 25 -3.16 7.65 -24.19
C ILE A 25 -2.10 6.84 -23.39
N PHE A 26 -2.12 5.51 -23.62
CA PHE A 26 -1.00 4.53 -23.64
C PHE A 26 -0.18 4.26 -22.34
N SER A 27 0.34 3.06 -22.06
CA SER A 27 0.21 1.72 -22.66
C SER A 27 0.37 0.68 -21.55
N SER A 28 -0.34 -0.44 -21.66
CA SER A 28 -0.06 -1.66 -20.90
C SER A 28 1.20 -2.31 -21.46
N ASN A 29 2.39 -1.76 -21.18
CA ASN A 29 3.63 -2.43 -21.56
C ASN A 29 4.04 -3.38 -20.44
N THR A 30 4.02 -4.68 -20.73
CA THR A 30 4.71 -5.70 -19.95
C THR A 30 6.19 -5.28 -19.83
N PRO A 31 6.75 -5.16 -18.62
CA PRO A 31 8.12 -4.67 -18.45
C PRO A 31 9.13 -5.61 -19.13
N LEU A 32 10.05 -5.04 -19.89
CA LEU A 32 11.24 -5.77 -20.37
C LEU A 32 12.22 -5.88 -19.20
N TRP A 33 12.65 -7.09 -18.86
CA TRP A 33 13.50 -7.34 -17.69
C TRP A 33 14.97 -6.98 -17.96
N GLY A 34 15.58 -6.23 -17.04
CA GLY A 34 16.99 -5.94 -16.95
C GLY A 34 17.81 -7.08 -16.30
N LYS A 35 19.14 -6.96 -16.38
CA LYS A 35 20.08 -8.00 -15.88
C LYS A 35 20.11 -8.13 -14.35
N ASP A 36 19.61 -7.16 -13.62
CA ASP A 36 19.57 -7.08 -12.16
C ASP A 36 18.23 -7.55 -11.57
N GLY A 37 17.37 -8.17 -12.38
CA GLY A 37 16.06 -8.63 -11.95
C GLY A 37 15.03 -7.51 -11.77
N LYS A 38 15.32 -6.30 -12.28
CA LYS A 38 14.39 -5.16 -12.32
C LYS A 38 13.89 -4.91 -13.74
N PRO A 39 12.73 -4.27 -13.93
CA PRO A 39 12.36 -3.71 -15.23
C PRO A 39 13.44 -2.76 -15.80
N TYR A 40 13.65 -2.76 -17.12
CA TYR A 40 14.67 -1.92 -17.78
C TYR A 40 14.49 -0.41 -17.52
N ASP A 41 13.25 0.03 -17.38
CA ASP A 41 12.84 1.40 -17.11
C ASP A 41 12.58 1.68 -15.62
N PHE A 42 13.02 0.79 -14.72
CA PHE A 42 12.76 0.87 -13.29
C PHE A 42 13.10 2.22 -12.68
N GLU A 43 14.32 2.74 -12.91
CA GLU A 43 14.73 4.03 -12.32
C GLU A 43 13.91 5.19 -12.87
N LYS A 44 13.51 5.16 -14.15
CA LYS A 44 12.64 6.18 -14.73
C LYS A 44 11.24 6.15 -14.12
N VAL A 45 10.63 4.97 -14.02
CA VAL A 45 9.29 4.81 -13.42
C VAL A 45 9.30 5.24 -11.96
N LYS A 46 10.37 4.92 -11.23
CA LYS A 46 10.57 5.35 -9.84
C LYS A 46 10.74 6.87 -9.72
N GLU A 47 11.50 7.51 -10.60
CA GLU A 47 11.64 8.97 -10.65
C GLU A 47 10.31 9.66 -10.99
N ASP A 48 9.59 9.17 -12.00
CA ASP A 48 8.30 9.71 -12.41
C ASP A 48 7.24 9.52 -11.31
N PHE A 49 7.30 8.42 -10.56
CA PHE A 49 6.48 8.22 -9.36
C PHE A 49 6.81 9.24 -8.26
N ARG A 50 8.10 9.42 -7.93
CA ARG A 50 8.55 10.36 -6.89
C ARG A 50 8.27 11.81 -7.22
N SER A 51 8.35 12.18 -8.49
CA SER A 51 8.00 13.52 -8.96
C SER A 51 6.49 13.74 -9.11
N GLY A 52 5.66 12.73 -8.79
CA GLY A 52 4.20 12.82 -8.86
C GLY A 52 3.62 12.73 -10.27
N LYS A 53 4.44 12.46 -11.29
CA LYS A 53 4.00 12.29 -12.68
C LYS A 53 3.28 10.96 -12.90
N LEU A 54 3.59 9.93 -12.09
CA LEU A 54 2.90 8.64 -12.10
C LEU A 54 2.12 8.41 -10.81
N ASN A 55 0.92 7.84 -10.97
CA ASN A 55 0.06 7.42 -9.86
C ASN A 55 0.27 5.92 -9.57
N ILE A 56 0.34 5.55 -8.29
CA ILE A 56 0.48 4.15 -7.86
C ILE A 56 -0.62 3.23 -8.39
N ALA A 57 -1.81 3.76 -8.67
CA ALA A 57 -2.88 3.03 -9.35
C ALA A 57 -2.40 2.38 -10.65
N ASN A 58 -1.55 3.08 -11.42
CA ASN A 58 -1.07 2.68 -12.74
C ASN A 58 0.28 1.98 -12.72
N ILE A 59 0.93 1.87 -11.56
CA ILE A 59 2.21 1.20 -11.43
C ILE A 59 1.97 -0.30 -11.25
N SER A 60 2.64 -1.12 -12.06
CA SER A 60 2.51 -2.56 -12.02
C SER A 60 3.29 -3.17 -10.84
N LYS A 61 2.94 -4.41 -10.48
CA LYS A 61 3.47 -5.09 -9.29
C LYS A 61 4.99 -5.25 -9.34
N GLU A 62 5.53 -5.45 -10.53
CA GLU A 62 6.94 -5.69 -10.78
C GLU A 62 7.81 -4.52 -10.34
N TYR A 63 7.29 -3.28 -10.30
CA TYR A 63 8.05 -2.13 -9.82
C TYR A 63 7.99 -2.00 -8.30
N TYR A 64 6.78 -1.90 -7.73
CA TYR A 64 6.64 -1.59 -6.31
C TYR A 64 7.02 -2.76 -5.39
N MET A 65 7.18 -3.98 -5.92
CA MET A 65 7.73 -5.12 -5.18
C MET A 65 9.23 -5.01 -4.91
N HIS A 66 9.96 -4.10 -5.57
CA HIS A 66 11.35 -3.80 -5.25
C HIS A 66 11.42 -2.78 -4.10
N PRO A 67 12.14 -3.08 -3.00
CA PRO A 67 12.25 -2.17 -1.86
C PRO A 67 12.80 -0.81 -2.23
N GLU A 68 13.71 -0.72 -3.21
CA GLU A 68 14.27 0.55 -3.67
C GLU A 68 13.24 1.46 -4.34
N PHE A 69 12.09 0.91 -4.76
CA PHE A 69 10.98 1.70 -5.27
C PHE A 69 10.32 2.50 -4.15
N ILE A 70 10.16 1.90 -2.97
CA ILE A 70 9.46 2.46 -1.81
C ILE A 70 10.42 3.20 -0.87
N PHE A 71 11.59 2.63 -0.63
CA PHE A 71 12.57 3.13 0.34
C PHE A 71 13.79 3.70 -0.39
N GLU A 72 13.98 5.02 -0.31
CA GLU A 72 15.14 5.72 -0.89
C GLU A 72 16.48 5.20 -0.39
N ASP A 73 16.53 4.83 0.89
CA ASP A 73 17.75 4.41 1.59
C ASP A 73 17.72 2.91 1.94
N TYR A 74 17.04 2.08 1.15
CA TYR A 74 16.90 0.65 1.49
C TYR A 74 18.24 -0.04 1.82
N HIS A 75 19.30 0.27 1.05
CA HIS A 75 20.64 -0.29 1.24
C HIS A 75 21.42 0.39 2.39
N ASN A 76 20.94 1.52 2.91
CA ASN A 76 21.52 2.25 4.04
C ASN A 76 20.90 1.77 5.36
N LYS A 77 21.40 0.62 5.84
CA LYS A 77 20.95 -0.09 7.07
C LYS A 77 21.01 0.71 8.37
N SER A 78 21.54 1.94 8.38
CA SER A 78 21.73 2.76 9.57
C SER A 78 20.55 3.67 9.91
N ASN A 79 19.60 3.92 8.99
CA ASN A 79 18.49 4.82 9.27
C ASN A 79 17.26 4.09 9.81
N GLN A 80 17.32 3.81 11.11
CA GLN A 80 16.25 3.18 11.87
C GLN A 80 15.02 4.08 12.05
N THR A 81 15.03 5.38 11.72
CA THR A 81 13.89 6.27 12.00
C THR A 81 12.71 6.16 11.01
N LYS A 82 12.74 5.23 10.07
CA LYS A 82 11.78 5.16 8.95
C LYS A 82 10.58 4.24 9.25
N ILE A 83 9.47 4.54 8.58
CA ILE A 83 8.12 3.97 8.77
C ILE A 83 8.17 2.45 8.93
N GLY A 84 7.58 1.95 10.02
CA GLY A 84 7.23 0.55 10.18
C GLY A 84 8.16 -0.32 11.05
N GLN A 85 9.20 0.20 11.70
CA GLN A 85 10.22 -0.58 12.47
C GLN A 85 9.79 -1.84 13.25
N TYR A 86 8.51 -1.98 13.66
CA TYR A 86 7.99 -3.13 14.39
C TYR A 86 6.69 -3.74 13.83
N GLY A 87 6.39 -3.62 12.53
CA GLY A 87 5.16 -4.24 11.99
C GLY A 87 4.86 -3.95 10.52
N TYR A 88 3.64 -3.50 10.23
CA TYR A 88 3.19 -3.09 8.90
C TYR A 88 2.84 -1.59 8.89
N GLY A 89 2.80 -0.99 7.70
CA GLY A 89 2.42 0.41 7.51
C GLY A 89 1.65 0.60 6.21
N ALA A 90 0.92 1.71 6.11
CA ALA A 90 0.29 2.17 4.88
C ALA A 90 0.86 3.54 4.50
N ILE A 91 1.16 3.76 3.22
CA ILE A 91 1.73 5.02 2.74
C ILE A 91 0.95 5.53 1.52
N PRO A 92 0.14 6.60 1.68
CA PRO A 92 -0.21 7.26 2.95
C PRO A 92 -1.20 6.43 3.79
N SER A 93 -1.16 6.60 5.12
CA SER A 93 -2.10 5.97 6.07
C SER A 93 -3.38 6.79 6.28
N GLU A 94 -3.33 8.09 5.99
CA GLU A 94 -4.43 9.02 6.09
C GLU A 94 -4.48 9.88 4.83
N VAL A 95 -5.68 10.17 4.35
CA VAL A 95 -5.86 11.03 3.18
C VAL A 95 -6.97 12.04 3.47
N SER A 96 -6.66 13.31 3.22
CA SER A 96 -7.59 14.44 3.37
C SER A 96 -7.90 15.06 2.00
N TYR A 97 -9.18 15.30 1.74
CA TYR A 97 -9.66 15.90 0.50
C TYR A 97 -10.47 17.14 0.80
N ASN A 98 -10.26 18.20 0.02
CA ASN A 98 -11.22 19.27 -0.07
C ASN A 98 -12.24 18.87 -1.14
N VAL A 99 -13.48 18.70 -0.70
CA VAL A 99 -14.59 18.32 -1.55
C VAL A 99 -15.35 19.59 -1.92
N PHE A 100 -15.52 19.83 -3.21
CA PHE A 100 -16.27 20.96 -3.75
C PHE A 100 -17.22 20.47 -4.85
N GLY A 101 -18.51 20.70 -4.70
CA GLY A 101 -19.52 20.33 -5.71
C GLY A 101 -19.57 18.82 -6.02
N PHE A 102 -19.37 17.98 -5.01
CA PHE A 102 -19.36 16.53 -5.18
C PHE A 102 -20.77 15.96 -4.99
N ASN A 103 -21.39 15.58 -6.10
CA ASN A 103 -22.80 15.24 -6.16
C ASN A 103 -23.05 13.77 -5.80
N GLN A 104 -24.30 13.46 -5.49
CA GLN A 104 -24.77 12.10 -5.25
C GLN A 104 -24.30 11.13 -6.34
N GLY A 105 -23.79 9.97 -5.91
CA GLY A 105 -23.34 8.90 -6.79
C GLY A 105 -21.95 9.11 -7.40
N GLN A 106 -21.34 10.29 -7.26
CA GLN A 106 -19.95 10.48 -7.64
C GLN A 106 -19.02 9.70 -6.71
N TYR A 107 -17.85 9.33 -7.24
CA TYR A 107 -16.87 8.54 -6.51
C TYR A 107 -15.45 9.08 -6.67
N LEU A 108 -14.64 8.79 -5.67
CA LEU A 108 -13.21 9.04 -5.63
C LEU A 108 -12.47 7.72 -5.40
N ASN A 109 -11.50 7.44 -6.26
CA ASN A 109 -10.59 6.31 -6.10
C ASN A 109 -9.24 6.81 -5.63
N VAL A 110 -8.73 6.16 -4.58
CA VAL A 110 -7.42 6.44 -4.01
C VAL A 110 -6.63 5.14 -4.02
N SER A 111 -5.37 5.17 -4.41
CA SER A 111 -4.51 3.99 -4.32
C SER A 111 -3.34 4.26 -3.39
N THR A 112 -3.00 3.27 -2.56
CA THR A 112 -1.94 3.33 -1.55
C THR A 112 -1.21 2.00 -1.47
N LEU A 113 -0.06 1.97 -0.82
CA LEU A 113 0.69 0.75 -0.54
C LEU A 113 0.58 0.39 0.93
N VAL A 114 0.26 -0.86 1.23
CA VAL A 114 0.42 -1.46 2.55
C VAL A 114 1.64 -2.37 2.52
N ILE A 115 2.59 -2.10 3.41
CA ILE A 115 3.93 -2.70 3.42
C ILE A 115 4.16 -3.43 4.75
N ALA A 116 4.80 -4.60 4.68
CA ALA A 116 5.53 -5.15 5.79
C ALA A 116 6.87 -4.43 5.92
N SER A 117 7.29 -4.28 7.16
CA SER A 117 8.56 -3.64 7.46
C SER A 117 9.70 -4.63 7.32
N ASP A 118 10.93 -4.16 7.39
CA ASP A 118 12.10 -5.03 7.30
C ASP A 118 12.23 -5.93 8.55
N ASN A 119 12.84 -7.11 8.38
CA ASN A 119 13.12 -8.09 9.45
C ASN A 119 11.91 -8.67 10.21
N ILE A 120 10.72 -8.65 9.61
CA ILE A 120 9.54 -9.33 10.15
C ILE A 120 9.69 -10.84 9.94
N LYS A 121 9.62 -11.62 11.03
CA LYS A 121 9.81 -13.08 11.00
C LYS A 121 8.53 -13.86 10.73
N ASN A 122 7.37 -13.24 10.94
CA ASN A 122 6.08 -13.92 10.91
C ASN A 122 5.18 -13.31 9.84
N LYS A 123 4.37 -14.16 9.18
CA LYS A 123 3.28 -13.69 8.31
C LYS A 123 2.32 -12.82 9.12
N GLN A 124 1.81 -11.73 8.54
CA GLN A 124 0.84 -10.84 9.17
C GLN A 124 -0.46 -10.87 8.36
N ASN A 125 -1.55 -11.29 8.99
CA ASN A 125 -2.88 -11.22 8.39
C ASN A 125 -3.56 -9.93 8.84
N LEU A 126 -4.04 -9.14 7.88
CA LEU A 126 -4.65 -7.84 8.13
C LEU A 126 -5.98 -7.77 7.39
N ALA A 127 -7.06 -7.47 8.12
CA ALA A 127 -8.22 -6.85 7.50
C ALA A 127 -8.03 -5.33 7.49
N LEU A 128 -8.46 -4.70 6.41
CA LEU A 128 -8.33 -3.30 6.13
C LEU A 128 -9.72 -2.68 6.01
N SER A 129 -9.91 -1.54 6.66
CA SER A 129 -11.13 -0.76 6.58
C SER A 129 -10.80 0.71 6.36
N LEU A 130 -11.61 1.39 5.56
CA LEU A 130 -11.53 2.82 5.35
C LEU A 130 -12.57 3.50 6.24
N GLU A 131 -12.09 4.11 7.32
CA GLU A 131 -12.91 4.92 8.19
C GLU A 131 -13.38 6.16 7.43
N SER A 132 -14.71 6.28 7.27
CA SER A 132 -15.34 7.49 6.79
C SER A 132 -15.35 8.55 7.90
N PRO A 133 -15.14 9.83 7.59
CA PRO A 133 -15.41 10.91 8.54
C PRO A 133 -16.90 11.05 8.85
N ASP A 134 -17.76 10.57 7.94
CA ASP A 134 -19.22 10.61 8.05
C ASP A 134 -19.82 9.43 7.27
N ASP A 135 -20.32 8.42 7.97
CA ASP A 135 -20.93 7.24 7.35
C ASP A 135 -22.33 7.52 6.79
N GLU A 136 -22.97 8.65 7.10
CA GLU A 136 -24.25 9.05 6.50
C GLU A 136 -24.03 9.68 5.12
N LEU A 137 -22.91 10.36 4.93
CA LEU A 137 -22.56 11.03 3.68
C LEU A 137 -21.84 10.13 2.66
N PHE A 138 -21.03 9.18 3.12
CA PHE A 138 -20.20 8.38 2.23
C PHE A 138 -20.41 6.87 2.39
N ASN A 139 -20.23 6.15 1.28
CA ASN A 139 -19.92 4.72 1.28
C ASN A 139 -18.43 4.56 1.00
N THR A 140 -17.73 3.83 1.86
CA THR A 140 -16.31 3.55 1.70
C THR A 140 -16.06 2.06 1.47
N ASN A 141 -15.08 1.74 0.64
CA ASN A 141 -14.62 0.37 0.40
C ASN A 141 -13.11 0.32 0.22
N VAL A 142 -12.52 -0.83 0.53
CA VAL A 142 -11.09 -1.11 0.40
C VAL A 142 -10.90 -2.43 -0.33
N GLU A 143 -10.03 -2.44 -1.35
CA GLU A 143 -9.74 -3.61 -2.18
C GLU A 143 -8.22 -3.78 -2.38
N PRO A 144 -7.65 -4.94 -2.01
CA PRO A 144 -8.26 -5.98 -1.19
C PRO A 144 -8.54 -5.48 0.24
N SER A 145 -9.67 -5.89 0.81
CA SER A 145 -10.04 -5.62 2.21
C SER A 145 -9.34 -6.54 3.20
N GLU A 146 -8.68 -7.61 2.74
CA GLU A 146 -7.87 -8.51 3.56
C GLU A 146 -6.59 -8.88 2.81
N ILE A 147 -5.46 -8.86 3.51
CA ILE A 147 -4.14 -9.16 2.96
C ILE A 147 -3.32 -10.04 3.90
N VAL A 148 -2.38 -10.79 3.33
CA VAL A 148 -1.41 -11.59 4.08
C VAL A 148 -0.01 -11.15 3.68
N LEU A 149 0.63 -10.38 4.55
CA LEU A 149 2.01 -9.96 4.36
C LEU A 149 2.96 -11.10 4.74
N SER A 150 3.90 -11.41 3.87
CA SER A 150 4.92 -12.42 4.13
C SER A 150 6.03 -11.92 5.06
N PRO A 151 6.77 -12.83 5.72
CA PRO A 151 7.96 -12.47 6.48
C PRO A 151 8.98 -11.80 5.58
N THR A 152 9.70 -10.83 6.10
CA THR A 152 10.76 -10.07 5.42
C THR A 152 12.14 -10.36 5.99
N TYR A 153 12.24 -11.23 7.01
CA TYR A 153 13.49 -11.76 7.52
C TYR A 153 13.94 -13.03 6.75
N PRO A 154 15.24 -13.20 6.47
CA PRO A 154 16.34 -12.26 6.70
C PRO A 154 16.44 -11.16 5.63
N GLU A 155 15.75 -11.34 4.49
CA GLU A 155 15.82 -10.42 3.35
C GLU A 155 14.44 -10.20 2.74
N ILE A 156 14.00 -8.95 2.67
CA ILE A 156 12.70 -8.56 2.11
C ILE A 156 12.58 -8.93 0.61
N ASN A 157 13.69 -8.94 -0.13
CA ASN A 157 13.74 -9.28 -1.55
C ASN A 157 13.36 -10.75 -1.82
N ALA A 158 13.54 -11.62 -0.84
CA ALA A 158 13.13 -13.02 -0.90
C ALA A 158 11.65 -13.23 -0.55
N SER A 159 10.94 -12.18 -0.11
CA SER A 159 9.57 -12.26 0.38
C SER A 159 8.55 -12.09 -0.74
N SER A 160 7.69 -13.09 -0.91
CA SER A 160 6.53 -12.98 -1.81
C SER A 160 5.41 -12.22 -1.11
N ASN A 161 5.03 -11.04 -1.62
CA ASN A 161 3.95 -10.20 -1.09
C ASN A 161 4.26 -9.52 0.26
N TRP A 162 5.46 -8.97 0.42
CA TRP A 162 5.75 -8.03 1.50
C TRP A 162 5.07 -6.66 1.31
N VAL A 163 4.48 -6.40 0.15
CA VAL A 163 3.74 -5.17 -0.17
C VAL A 163 2.48 -5.51 -0.98
N TYR A 164 1.40 -4.81 -0.66
CA TYR A 164 0.13 -4.83 -1.39
C TYR A 164 -0.24 -3.43 -1.85
N LYS A 165 -0.67 -3.31 -3.10
CA LYS A 165 -1.39 -2.14 -3.58
C LYS A 165 -2.85 -2.26 -3.17
N ILE A 166 -3.33 -1.24 -2.48
CA ILE A 166 -4.70 -1.14 -1.99
C ILE A 166 -5.41 -0.03 -2.75
N LYS A 167 -6.62 -0.32 -3.21
CA LYS A 167 -7.56 0.64 -3.78
C LYS A 167 -8.62 0.95 -2.75
N MET A 168 -8.82 2.24 -2.49
CA MET A 168 -9.86 2.78 -1.63
C MET A 168 -10.87 3.49 -2.53
N THR A 169 -12.14 3.17 -2.35
CA THR A 169 -13.25 3.78 -3.10
C THR A 169 -14.13 4.53 -2.12
N ILE A 170 -14.40 5.80 -2.40
CA ILE A 170 -15.29 6.66 -1.61
C ILE A 170 -16.42 7.10 -2.54
N VAL A 171 -17.66 6.80 -2.19
CA VAL A 171 -18.85 7.13 -3.00
C VAL A 171 -19.76 8.06 -2.21
N ALA A 172 -20.18 9.16 -2.81
CA ALA A 172 -21.15 10.08 -2.23
C ALA A 172 -22.55 9.46 -2.20
N LYS A 173 -23.17 9.37 -1.03
CA LYS A 173 -24.56 8.90 -0.87
C LYS A 173 -25.57 9.99 -1.26
N TYR A 174 -25.18 11.24 -1.07
CA TYR A 174 -25.95 12.46 -1.34
C TYR A 174 -25.03 13.53 -1.93
N ASP A 175 -25.58 14.69 -2.25
CA ASP A 175 -24.74 15.86 -2.54
C ASP A 175 -23.97 16.25 -1.28
N ILE A 176 -22.65 16.29 -1.40
CA ILE A 176 -21.74 16.46 -0.28
C ILE A 176 -21.49 17.95 -0.04
N PRO A 177 -21.72 18.46 1.18
CA PRO A 177 -21.38 19.84 1.53
C PRO A 177 -19.90 20.13 1.26
N ASP A 178 -19.61 21.35 0.80
CA ASP A 178 -18.24 21.76 0.58
C ASP A 178 -17.46 21.76 1.91
N GLY A 179 -16.29 21.13 1.92
CA GLY A 179 -15.53 20.96 3.15
C GLY A 179 -14.30 20.09 3.01
N GLN A 180 -13.52 20.03 4.09
CA GLN A 180 -12.37 19.15 4.20
C GLN A 180 -12.76 17.84 4.90
N TYR A 181 -12.67 16.73 4.17
CA TYR A 181 -13.00 15.40 4.65
C TYR A 181 -11.74 14.54 4.77
N ARG A 182 -11.62 13.80 5.87
CA ARG A 182 -10.43 13.01 6.19
C ARG A 182 -10.80 11.54 6.34
N PHE A 183 -10.22 10.72 5.47
CA PHE A 183 -10.41 9.27 5.45
C PHE A 183 -9.16 8.58 5.98
N ARG A 184 -9.34 7.53 6.78
CA ARG A 184 -8.23 6.81 7.41
C ARG A 184 -8.28 5.34 7.07
N LEU A 185 -7.18 4.82 6.54
CA LEU A 185 -7.03 3.39 6.36
C LEU A 185 -6.59 2.79 7.71
N LYS A 186 -7.42 1.90 8.25
CA LYS A 186 -7.14 1.17 9.49
C LYS A 186 -6.97 -0.30 9.20
N ALA A 187 -6.08 -0.92 9.95
CA ALA A 187 -6.10 -2.36 10.12
C ALA A 187 -7.04 -2.72 11.26
N ILE A 188 -7.85 -3.75 11.03
CA ILE A 188 -8.81 -4.32 11.97
C ILE A 188 -8.57 -5.83 12.09
N SER A 189 -9.25 -6.47 13.03
CA SER A 189 -9.20 -7.93 13.17
C SER A 189 -9.66 -8.62 11.89
N ALA A 190 -8.82 -9.53 11.38
CA ALA A 190 -9.14 -10.31 10.19
C ALA A 190 -10.35 -11.24 10.42
N SER A 191 -11.10 -11.52 9.36
CA SER A 191 -12.23 -12.46 9.41
C SER A 191 -11.77 -13.85 9.87
N PRO A 192 -12.56 -14.56 10.70
CA PRO A 192 -12.26 -15.93 11.14
C PRO A 192 -12.40 -17.00 10.05
N VAL A 193 -12.77 -16.65 8.81
CA VAL A 193 -12.86 -17.58 7.67
C VAL A 193 -11.53 -17.73 6.91
N GLN A 194 -10.70 -16.70 6.86
CA GLN A 194 -9.34 -16.78 6.30
C GLN A 194 -8.26 -17.51 7.13
N PRO A 195 -8.37 -17.74 8.45
CA PRO A 195 -7.41 -18.52 9.22
C PRO A 195 -7.18 -19.91 8.64
N SER A 196 -8.18 -20.56 8.02
CA SER A 196 -8.03 -21.89 7.43
C SER A 196 -7.13 -21.88 6.18
N LYS A 197 -7.40 -20.99 5.21
CA LYS A 197 -6.50 -20.78 4.05
C LYS A 197 -5.10 -20.33 4.49
N PHE A 198 -5.03 -19.57 5.58
CA PHE A 198 -3.79 -19.15 6.21
C PHE A 198 -3.03 -20.33 6.84
N PHE A 199 -3.71 -21.22 7.58
CA PHE A 199 -3.12 -22.46 8.11
C PHE A 199 -2.61 -23.35 6.97
N ASP A 200 -3.41 -23.53 5.93
CA ASP A 200 -3.03 -24.32 4.76
C ASP A 200 -1.80 -23.72 4.05
N PHE A 201 -1.76 -22.40 3.85
CA PHE A 201 -0.61 -21.72 3.26
C PHE A 201 0.64 -21.76 4.15
N VAL A 202 0.49 -21.65 5.48
CA VAL A 202 1.60 -21.78 6.43
C VAL A 202 2.17 -23.21 6.37
N LEU A 203 1.33 -24.22 6.50
CA LEU A 203 1.74 -25.63 6.45
C LEU A 203 2.44 -25.97 5.13
N ASN A 204 1.90 -25.52 4.00
CA ASN A 204 2.51 -25.73 2.69
C ASN A 204 3.84 -24.99 2.52
N SER A 205 3.98 -23.78 3.06
CA SER A 205 5.26 -23.06 2.99
C SER A 205 6.36 -23.66 3.87
N TYR A 206 5.99 -24.28 5.00
CA TYR A 206 6.95 -25.03 5.83
C TYR A 206 7.36 -26.34 5.15
N SER A 207 6.41 -27.09 4.58
CA SER A 207 6.71 -28.37 3.93
C SER A 207 7.63 -28.23 2.70
N ASP A 208 7.48 -27.15 1.91
CA ASP A 208 8.37 -26.85 0.79
C ASP A 208 9.79 -26.45 1.24
N SER A 209 9.91 -25.78 2.39
CA SER A 209 11.20 -25.40 2.95
C SER A 209 11.97 -26.58 3.54
N GLU A 210 11.27 -27.59 4.07
CA GLU A 210 11.86 -28.83 4.57
C GLU A 210 12.24 -29.79 3.44
N ARG A 211 11.41 -29.90 2.39
CA ARG A 211 11.76 -30.68 1.18
C ARG A 211 13.06 -30.22 0.55
N LYS A 212 13.24 -28.90 0.39
CA LYS A 212 14.46 -28.33 -0.19
C LYS A 212 15.71 -28.51 0.67
N LYS A 213 15.58 -28.73 1.98
CA LYS A 213 16.70 -29.06 2.88
C LYS A 213 17.13 -30.52 2.80
N HIS A 214 16.26 -31.41 2.33
CA HIS A 214 16.56 -32.84 2.19
C HIS A 214 17.02 -33.22 0.77
N GLU A 215 16.96 -32.30 -0.18
CA GLU A 215 17.41 -32.47 -1.58
C GLU A 215 18.78 -31.82 -1.86
N GLN A 216 19.46 -31.28 -0.83
CA GLN A 216 20.86 -30.82 -0.86
C GLN A 216 21.73 -31.75 -0.01
#